data_AF-A0A229UJV4-F1
#
_entry.id   AF-A0A229UJV4-F1
#
_cell.length_a   1.000
_cell.length_b   1.000
_cell.length_c   1.000
_cell.angle_alpha   90.00
_cell.angle_beta   90.00
_cell.angle_gamma   90.00
#
_symmetry.space_group_name_H-M   'P 1'
#
loop_
_entity.id
_entity.type
_entity.pdbx_description
1 polymer ?
#
loop_
_entity_poly.entity_id
_entity_poly.type
_entity_poly.pdbx_seq_one_letter_code
_entity_poly.pdbx_strand_id
1 'polypeptide(L)'
;MNRTEVLQQLEQLPVQLREAGSSYYSALGRLEDAKMALRGKECELFSQGLITGKNEQAREAEVWQHTHELQRTVLRARMAADQSKVEYDYLHNRLDTIQLIAQLLLKDA
;
A
#
# COMPACT_ATOMS: atom_id res chain seq x y z
N MET A 1 -26.22 18.82 4.26
CA MET A 1 -26.46 17.37 4.29
C MET A 1 -27.68 17.13 5.18
N ASN A 2 -28.72 16.50 4.66
CA ASN A 2 -29.94 16.21 5.44
C ASN A 2 -29.81 14.86 6.18
N ARG A 3 -30.74 14.58 7.12
CA ARG A 3 -30.70 13.37 7.96
C ARG A 3 -30.72 12.08 7.12
N THR A 4 -31.48 12.06 6.03
CA THR A 4 -31.59 10.90 5.12
C THR A 4 -30.27 10.63 4.40
N GLU A 5 -29.60 11.68 3.91
CA GLU A 5 -28.27 11.59 3.28
C GLU A 5 -27.22 11.05 4.26
N VAL A 6 -27.26 11.49 5.53
CA VAL A 6 -26.35 11.01 6.58
C VAL A 6 -26.54 9.52 6.82
N LEU A 7 -27.79 9.06 6.97
CA LEU A 7 -28.10 7.64 7.20
C LEU A 7 -27.64 6.78 6.02
N GLN A 8 -27.92 7.23 4.79
CA GLN A 8 -27.47 6.51 3.60
C GLN A 8 -25.94 6.41 3.51
N GLN A 9 -25.22 7.49 3.85
CA GLN A 9 -23.76 7.47 3.90
C GLN A 9 -23.24 6.52 4.99
N LEU A 10 -23.85 6.50 6.18
CA LEU A 10 -23.48 5.60 7.28
C LEU A 10 -23.69 4.11 6.95
N GLU A 11 -24.67 3.79 6.10
CA GLU A 11 -24.89 2.42 5.63
C GLU A 11 -23.86 2.00 4.57
N GLN A 12 -23.48 2.91 3.67
CA GLN A 12 -22.65 2.60 2.50
C GLN A 12 -21.14 2.68 2.78
N LEU A 13 -20.69 3.69 3.53
CA LEU A 13 -19.27 3.94 3.77
C LEU A 13 -18.53 2.77 4.43
N PRO A 14 -19.10 2.03 5.41
CA PRO A 14 -18.40 0.88 5.99
C PRO A 14 -18.10 -0.23 4.96
N VAL A 15 -19.01 -0.45 4.00
CA VAL A 15 -18.81 -1.46 2.94
C VAL A 15 -17.69 -1.01 2.01
N GLN A 16 -17.73 0.25 1.56
CA GLN A 16 -16.69 0.83 0.70
C GLN A 16 -15.33 0.83 1.39
N LEU A 17 -15.29 1.20 2.69
CA LEU A 17 -14.07 1.21 3.49
C LEU A 17 -13.47 -0.19 3.62
N ARG A 18 -14.32 -1.22 3.79
CA ARG A 18 -13.87 -2.62 3.83
C ARG A 18 -13.24 -3.05 2.50
N GLU A 19 -13.86 -2.69 1.39
CA GLU A 19 -13.34 -3.02 0.04
C GLU A 19 -12.02 -2.30 -0.26
N ALA A 20 -11.93 -1.01 0.09
CA ALA A 20 -10.70 -0.24 -0.01
C ALA A 20 -9.60 -0.80 0.90
N GLY A 21 -9.95 -1.17 2.14
CA GLY A 21 -9.04 -1.81 3.09
C GLY A 21 -8.50 -3.14 2.57
N SER A 22 -9.37 -4.00 2.04
CA SER A 22 -8.96 -5.25 1.40
C SER A 22 -8.00 -5.00 0.23
N SER A 23 -8.27 -3.99 -0.58
CA SER A 23 -7.41 -3.61 -1.71
C SER A 23 -6.04 -3.12 -1.24
N TYR A 24 -6.01 -2.29 -0.20
CA TYR A 24 -4.79 -1.76 0.40
C TYR A 24 -3.91 -2.87 1.01
N TYR A 25 -4.48 -3.71 1.87
CA TYR A 25 -3.71 -4.80 2.48
C TYR A 25 -3.26 -5.85 1.46
N SER A 26 -4.05 -6.09 0.41
CA SER A 26 -3.62 -6.92 -0.72
C SER A 26 -2.43 -6.32 -1.47
N ALA A 27 -2.43 -4.99 -1.70
CA ALA A 27 -1.31 -4.30 -2.33
C ALA A 27 -0.05 -4.28 -1.45
N LEU A 28 -0.20 -4.14 -0.12
CA LEU A 28 0.90 -4.30 0.83
C LEU A 28 1.49 -5.71 0.78
N GLY A 29 0.66 -6.75 0.75
CA GLY A 29 1.15 -8.13 0.59
C GLY A 29 2.02 -8.29 -0.65
N ARG A 30 1.56 -7.79 -1.80
CA ARG A 30 2.34 -7.82 -3.05
C ARG A 30 3.65 -7.03 -2.97
N LEU A 31 3.67 -5.92 -2.22
CA LEU A 31 4.90 -5.15 -1.98
C LEU A 31 5.91 -5.96 -1.17
N GLU A 32 5.47 -6.61 -0.09
CA GLU A 32 6.35 -7.44 0.73
C GLU A 32 6.86 -8.66 -0.05
N ASP A 33 6.00 -9.33 -0.84
CA ASP A 33 6.42 -10.42 -1.72
C ASP A 33 7.49 -9.97 -2.73
N ALA A 34 7.32 -8.81 -3.34
CA ALA A 34 8.30 -8.24 -4.27
C ALA A 34 9.64 -7.93 -3.60
N LYS A 35 9.61 -7.40 -2.37
CA LYS A 35 10.82 -7.14 -1.58
C LYS A 35 11.52 -8.44 -1.20
N MET A 36 10.78 -9.46 -0.80
CA MET A 36 11.33 -10.78 -0.49
C MET A 36 11.95 -11.43 -1.72
N ALA A 37 11.32 -11.32 -2.89
CA ALA A 37 11.88 -11.81 -4.15
C ALA A 37 13.19 -11.10 -4.52
N LEU A 38 13.24 -9.77 -4.41
CA LEU A 38 14.45 -8.98 -4.62
C LEU A 38 15.56 -9.42 -3.65
N ARG A 39 15.25 -9.53 -2.36
CA ARG A 39 16.21 -9.92 -1.34
C ARG A 39 16.72 -11.35 -1.54
N GLY A 40 15.82 -12.26 -1.90
CA GLY A 40 16.17 -13.64 -2.26
C GLY A 40 17.15 -13.68 -3.42
N LYS A 41 16.92 -12.86 -4.45
CA LYS A 41 17.84 -12.77 -5.59
C LYS A 41 19.20 -12.22 -5.20
N GLU A 42 19.26 -11.16 -4.40
CA GLU A 42 20.53 -10.63 -3.89
C GLU A 42 21.32 -11.72 -3.15
N CYS A 43 20.69 -12.43 -2.20
CA CYS A 43 21.34 -13.52 -1.47
C CYS A 43 21.84 -14.65 -2.39
N GLU A 44 21.08 -14.98 -3.44
CA GLU A 44 21.50 -15.95 -4.45
C GLU A 44 22.79 -15.49 -5.17
N LEU A 45 22.83 -14.22 -5.62
CA LEU A 45 23.99 -13.67 -6.33
C LEU A 45 25.27 -13.69 -5.47
N PHE A 46 25.14 -13.35 -4.19
CA PHE A 46 26.26 -13.42 -3.24
C PHE A 46 26.70 -14.86 -2.98
N SER A 47 25.76 -15.79 -2.77
CA SER A 47 26.09 -17.19 -2.48
C SER A 47 26.70 -17.93 -3.68
N GLN A 48 26.35 -17.55 -4.90
CA GLN A 48 26.95 -18.06 -6.13
C GLN A 48 28.28 -17.38 -6.51
N GLY A 49 28.73 -16.38 -5.75
CA GLY A 49 29.96 -15.64 -6.04
C GLY A 49 29.92 -14.80 -7.31
N LEU A 50 28.71 -14.45 -7.78
CA LEU A 50 28.51 -13.64 -8.99
C LEU A 50 28.81 -12.14 -8.75
N ILE A 51 28.92 -11.74 -7.49
CA ILE A 51 29.32 -10.39 -7.08
C ILE A 51 30.79 -10.43 -6.66
N THR A 52 31.65 -9.85 -7.49
CA THR A 52 33.11 -9.85 -7.33
C THR A 52 33.72 -8.46 -7.16
N GLY A 53 32.88 -7.43 -7.22
CA GLY A 53 33.26 -6.03 -7.11
C GLY A 53 34.17 -5.76 -5.91
N LYS A 54 35.34 -5.18 -6.18
CA LYS A 54 36.37 -4.87 -5.18
C LYS A 54 36.04 -3.65 -4.31
N ASN A 55 35.04 -2.87 -4.71
CA ASN A 55 34.52 -1.71 -3.99
C ASN A 55 32.98 -1.67 -4.08
N GLU A 56 32.35 -0.79 -3.30
CA GLU A 56 30.89 -0.72 -3.22
C GLU A 56 30.23 -0.44 -4.56
N GLN A 57 30.73 0.54 -5.31
CA GLN A 57 30.16 0.94 -6.59
C GLN A 57 30.17 -0.19 -7.63
N ALA A 58 31.23 -0.99 -7.67
CA ALA A 58 31.31 -2.16 -8.55
C ALA A 58 30.33 -3.25 -8.12
N ARG A 59 30.18 -3.49 -6.81
CA ARG A 59 29.21 -4.47 -6.28
C ARG A 59 27.77 -4.05 -6.59
N GLU A 60 27.45 -2.77 -6.38
CA GLU A 60 26.13 -2.22 -6.71
C GLU A 60 25.82 -2.36 -8.21
N ALA A 61 26.80 -2.07 -9.08
CA ALA A 61 26.63 -2.23 -10.52
C ALA A 61 26.38 -3.69 -10.94
N GLU A 62 27.14 -4.64 -10.37
CA GLU A 62 26.95 -6.09 -10.60
C GLU A 62 25.58 -6.56 -10.08
N VAL A 63 25.19 -6.18 -8.86
CA VAL A 63 23.87 -6.51 -8.30
C VAL A 63 22.75 -5.92 -9.17
N TRP A 64 22.90 -4.69 -9.64
CA TRP A 64 21.92 -4.00 -10.46
C TRP A 64 21.64 -4.74 -11.78
N GLN A 65 22.68 -5.25 -12.45
CA GLN A 65 22.53 -6.00 -13.70
C GLN A 65 21.55 -7.18 -13.55
N HIS A 66 21.50 -7.79 -12.38
CA HIS A 66 20.66 -8.94 -12.09
C HIS A 66 19.34 -8.62 -11.39
N THR A 67 19.21 -7.44 -10.79
CA THR A 67 18.07 -7.11 -9.91
C THR A 67 17.21 -5.95 -10.39
N HIS A 68 17.62 -5.18 -11.40
CA HIS A 68 16.90 -3.98 -11.84
C HIS A 68 15.41 -4.21 -12.14
N GLU A 69 15.03 -5.32 -12.78
CA GLU A 69 13.61 -5.64 -13.03
C GLU A 69 12.83 -5.98 -11.74
N LEU A 70 13.47 -6.64 -10.77
CA LEU A 70 12.87 -6.88 -9.46
C LEU A 70 12.71 -5.56 -8.68
N GLN A 71 13.69 -4.66 -8.76
CA GLN A 71 13.60 -3.33 -8.17
C GLN A 71 12.46 -2.50 -8.80
N ARG A 72 12.29 -2.56 -10.13
CA ARG A 72 11.13 -1.95 -10.81
C ARG A 72 9.81 -2.56 -10.36
N THR A 73 9.78 -3.86 -10.11
CA THR A 73 8.60 -4.55 -9.59
C THR A 73 8.25 -4.09 -8.18
N VAL A 74 9.24 -3.97 -7.29
CA VAL A 74 9.07 -3.39 -5.95
C VAL A 74 8.53 -1.96 -6.04
N LEU A 75 9.09 -1.13 -6.93
CA LEU A 75 8.64 0.25 -7.11
C LEU A 75 7.18 0.31 -7.56
N ARG A 76 6.76 -0.50 -8.54
CA ARG A 76 5.37 -0.57 -9.01
C ARG A 76 4.43 -1.05 -7.91
N ALA A 77 4.81 -2.08 -7.17
CA ALA A 77 4.03 -2.60 -6.05
C ALA A 77 3.87 -1.56 -4.95
N ARG A 78 4.93 -0.78 -4.67
CA ARG A 78 4.88 0.32 -3.72
C ARG A 78 3.93 1.43 -4.17
N MET A 79 4.01 1.86 -5.42
CA MET A 79 3.09 2.86 -5.97
C MET A 79 1.63 2.38 -5.89
N ALA A 80 1.37 1.09 -6.15
CA ALA A 80 0.04 0.53 -6.01
C ALA A 80 -0.46 0.54 -4.55
N ALA A 81 0.40 0.17 -3.60
CA ALA A 81 0.08 0.23 -2.18
C ALA A 81 -0.21 1.67 -1.73
N ASP A 82 0.66 2.62 -2.09
CA ASP A 82 0.49 4.04 -1.78
C ASP A 82 -0.82 4.59 -2.38
N GLN A 83 -1.14 4.24 -3.63
CA GLN A 83 -2.39 4.66 -4.28
C GLN A 83 -3.63 4.10 -3.57
N SER A 84 -3.61 2.81 -3.20
CA SER A 84 -4.74 2.19 -2.48
C SER A 84 -4.89 2.71 -1.05
N LYS A 85 -3.78 3.14 -0.43
CA LYS A 85 -3.80 3.75 0.91
C LYS A 85 -4.56 5.07 0.90
N VAL A 86 -4.36 5.90 -0.13
CA VAL A 86 -5.06 7.19 -0.25
C VAL A 86 -6.58 7.00 -0.21
N GLU A 87 -7.10 6.00 -0.94
CA GLU A 87 -8.55 5.72 -0.96
C GLU A 87 -9.04 5.20 0.39
N TYR A 88 -8.29 4.28 1.01
CA TYR A 88 -8.60 3.77 2.33
C TYR A 88 -8.65 4.88 3.39
N ASP A 89 -7.61 5.71 3.45
CA ASP A 89 -7.50 6.83 4.40
C ASP A 89 -8.61 7.86 4.15
N TYR A 90 -8.95 8.13 2.88
CA TYR A 90 -10.06 9.02 2.51
C TYR A 90 -11.40 8.51 3.04
N LEU A 91 -11.74 7.25 2.79
CA LEU A 91 -13.00 6.65 3.23
C LEU A 91 -13.08 6.55 4.75
N HIS A 92 -11.95 6.28 5.42
CA HIS A 92 -11.88 6.26 6.89
C HIS A 92 -12.20 7.64 7.46
N ASN A 93 -11.49 8.67 7.01
CA ASN A 93 -11.72 10.05 7.45
C ASN A 93 -13.14 10.52 7.13
N ARG A 94 -13.68 10.10 5.98
CA ARG A 94 -15.06 10.39 5.60
C ARG A 94 -16.06 9.74 6.54
N LEU A 95 -15.87 8.46 6.90
CA LEU A 95 -16.72 7.78 7.87
C LEU A 95 -16.70 8.50 9.23
N ASP A 96 -15.51 8.84 9.74
CA ASP A 96 -15.37 9.58 11.01
C ASP A 96 -16.10 10.92 10.98
N THR A 97 -15.98 11.63 9.85
CA THR A 97 -16.68 12.92 9.64
C THR A 97 -18.19 12.76 9.64
N ILE A 98 -18.73 11.75 8.93
CA ILE A 98 -20.17 11.50 8.86
C ILE A 98 -20.71 11.07 10.22
N GLN A 99 -19.98 10.26 10.98
CA GLN A 99 -20.33 9.88 12.35
C GLN A 99 -20.42 11.11 13.27
N LEU A 100 -19.48 12.03 13.16
CA LEU A 100 -19.52 13.29 13.93
C LEU A 100 -20.74 14.14 13.55
N ILE A 101 -21.04 14.29 12.25
CA ILE A 101 -22.22 15.02 11.79
C ILE A 101 -23.50 14.37 12.32
N ALA A 102 -23.59 13.04 12.29
CA ALA A 102 -24.74 12.31 12.82
C ALA A 102 -24.95 12.56 14.32
N GLN A 103 -23.85 12.57 15.11
CA GLN A 103 -23.92 12.87 16.54
C GLN A 103 -24.38 14.31 16.82
N LEU A 104 -23.94 15.28 16.03
CA LEU A 104 -24.38 16.68 16.17
C LEU A 104 -25.87 16.82 15.85
N LEU A 105 -26.34 16.21 14.77
CA LEU A 105 -27.76 16.20 14.39
C LEU A 105 -28.66 15.53 15.44
N LEU A 106 -28.13 14.58 16.21
CA LEU A 106 -28.85 13.93 17.32
C LEU A 106 -28.85 14.76 18.62
N LYS A 107 -27.90 15.70 18.79
CA LYS A 107 -27.87 16.62 19.94
C LYS A 107 -28.78 17.84 19.74
N ASP A 108 -29.03 18.22 18.49
CA ASP A 108 -29.89 19.34 18.11
C ASP A 108 -31.38 18.94 17.92
N ALA A 109 -31.73 17.67 18.14
CA ALA A 109 -33.07 17.10 18.00
C ALA A 109 -33.68 16.73 19.36
#